data_AF-A0A3M8AIK9-F1
#
_entry.id   AF-A0A3M8AIK9-F1
#
_cell.length_a   1.000
_cell.length_b   1.000
_cell.length_c   1.000
_cell.angle_alpha   90.00
_cell.angle_beta   90.00
_cell.angle_gamma   90.00
#
_symmetry.space_group_name_H-M   'P 1'
#
loop_
_entity.id
_entity.type
_entity.pdbx_description
1 polymer ?
#
loop_
_entity_poly.entity_id
_entity_poly.type
_entity_poly.pdbx_seq_one_letter_code
_entity_poly.pdbx_strand_id
1 'polypeptide(L)'
;RTSRKNEKNLHTWSFYRLSQFIEYKANLVGIRVEHVNPAYTSQTCPKCSEKNKAQDRKYKCKCGFEKHRDLVGAMNIRYAPVIDGNSQSA
;
A
#
# COMPACT_ATOMS: atom_id res chain seq x y z
N ARG A 1 -0.99 -6.63 24.75
CA ARG A 1 0.13 -5.81 25.29
C ARG A 1 0.59 -4.85 24.19
N THR A 2 -0.14 -3.76 23.96
CA THR A 2 0.23 -2.73 22.98
C THR A 2 1.30 -1.84 23.61
N SER A 3 2.49 -1.81 23.01
CA SER A 3 3.57 -0.93 23.45
C SER A 3 3.16 0.53 23.27
N ARG A 4 3.44 1.39 24.27
CA ARG A 4 3.23 2.86 24.23
C ARG A 4 3.85 3.54 22.99
N LYS A 5 4.82 2.88 22.33
CA LYS A 5 5.39 3.34 21.03
C LYS A 5 4.39 3.30 19.86
N ASN A 6 3.38 2.44 19.90
CA ASN A 6 2.38 2.30 18.84
C ASN A 6 1.11 3.12 19.08
N GLU A 7 0.95 3.67 20.28
CA GLU A 7 -0.24 4.43 20.71
C GLU A 7 -0.40 5.75 19.94
N LYS A 8 0.72 6.45 19.65
CA LYS A 8 0.70 7.65 18.80
C LYS A 8 0.36 7.37 17.33
N ASN A 9 0.59 6.13 16.87
CA ASN A 9 0.22 5.69 15.52
C ASN A 9 -1.24 5.19 15.45
N LEU A 10 -1.97 5.05 16.55
CA LEU A 10 -3.40 4.69 16.54
C LEU A 10 -4.32 5.90 16.28
N HIS A 11 -3.77 7.13 16.28
CA HIS A 11 -4.44 8.31 15.72
C HIS A 11 -4.54 8.29 14.17
N THR A 12 -4.17 7.17 13.54
CA THR A 12 -4.29 6.85 12.09
C THR A 12 -5.72 6.65 11.59
N TRP A 13 -6.73 7.06 12.35
CA TRP A 13 -8.11 7.23 11.88
C TRP A 13 -8.21 8.16 10.64
N SER A 14 -7.16 8.93 10.35
CA SER A 14 -7.05 9.76 9.14
C SER A 14 -7.03 8.96 7.83
N PHE A 15 -6.38 7.79 7.77
CA PHE A 15 -6.27 7.05 6.50
C PHE A 15 -7.56 6.37 6.10
N TYR A 16 -8.27 5.76 7.06
CA TYR A 16 -9.60 5.19 6.80
C TYR A 16 -10.58 6.29 6.37
N ARG A 17 -10.62 7.40 7.11
CA ARG A 17 -11.47 8.56 6.77
C ARG A 17 -11.12 9.16 5.41
N LEU A 18 -9.84 9.26 5.08
CA LEU A 18 -9.39 9.72 3.76
C LEU A 18 -9.86 8.77 2.65
N SER A 19 -9.74 7.46 2.86
CA SER A 19 -10.23 6.45 1.91
C SER A 19 -11.73 6.59 1.68
N GLN A 20 -12.51 6.79 2.75
CA GLN A 20 -13.96 7.01 2.67
C GLN A 20 -14.30 8.30 1.90
N PHE A 21 -13.55 9.38 2.09
CA PHE A 21 -13.74 10.61 1.31
C PHE A 21 -13.36 10.46 -0.17
N ILE A 22 -12.33 9.68 -0.47
CA ILE A 22 -11.96 9.36 -1.85
C ILE A 22 -13.08 8.56 -2.51
N GLU A 23 -13.55 7.50 -1.86
CA GLU A 23 -14.65 6.65 -2.33
C GLU A 23 -15.93 7.45 -2.57
N TYR A 24 -16.35 8.24 -1.58
CA TYR A 24 -17.49 9.14 -1.70
C TYR A 24 -17.38 10.06 -2.93
N LYS A 25 -16.26 10.78 -3.07
CA LYS A 25 -16.08 11.73 -4.18
C LYS A 25 -15.94 11.04 -5.54
N ALA A 26 -15.31 9.88 -5.60
CA ALA A 26 -15.20 9.07 -6.81
C ALA A 26 -16.57 8.58 -7.28
N ASN A 27 -17.40 8.11 -6.34
CA ASN A 27 -18.76 7.65 -6.62
C ASN A 27 -19.66 8.77 -7.17
N LEU A 28 -19.50 10.02 -6.71
CA LEU A 28 -20.25 11.16 -7.25
C LEU A 28 -20.04 11.41 -8.75
N VAL A 29 -18.87 11.01 -9.28
CA VAL A 29 -18.51 11.18 -10.69
C VAL A 29 -18.48 9.83 -11.45
N GLY A 30 -18.99 8.75 -10.84
CA GLY A 30 -19.07 7.43 -11.45
C GLY A 30 -17.74 6.67 -11.58
N ILE A 31 -16.72 7.03 -10.78
CA ILE A 31 -15.43 6.31 -10.74
C ILE A 31 -15.51 5.18 -9.70
N ARG A 32 -15.24 3.94 -10.14
CA ARG A 32 -15.15 2.77 -9.25
C ARG A 32 -13.86 2.81 -8.42
N VAL A 33 -13.97 2.58 -7.12
CA VAL A 33 -12.84 2.44 -6.20
C VAL A 33 -12.72 0.98 -5.77
N GLU A 34 -11.53 0.42 -5.91
CA GLU A 34 -11.22 -0.96 -5.52
C GLU A 34 -10.12 -0.96 -4.47
N HIS A 35 -10.24 -1.85 -3.50
CA HIS A 35 -9.25 -2.04 -2.45
C HIS A 35 -8.36 -3.22 -2.78
N VAL A 36 -7.05 -3.07 -2.54
CA VAL A 36 -6.06 -4.14 -2.72
C VAL A 36 -5.36 -4.43 -1.39
N ASN A 37 -4.71 -5.59 -1.28
CA ASN A 37 -3.92 -5.92 -0.11
C ASN A 37 -2.67 -5.02 -0.03
N PRO A 38 -2.52 -4.17 1.01
CA PRO A 38 -1.38 -3.25 1.11
C PRO A 38 -0.07 -3.96 1.49
N ALA A 39 -0.13 -5.23 1.90
CA ALA A 39 1.03 -5.95 2.43
C ALA A 39 2.17 -6.04 1.39
N TYR A 40 3.39 -5.74 1.84
CA TYR A 40 4.65 -5.85 1.08
C TYR A 40 4.74 -5.02 -0.22
N THR A 41 3.73 -4.22 -0.57
CA THR A 41 3.70 -3.37 -1.78
C THR A 41 4.90 -2.42 -1.89
N SER A 42 5.42 -1.89 -0.79
CA SER A 42 6.62 -1.02 -0.81
C SER A 42 7.96 -1.79 -0.69
N GLN A 43 7.91 -3.12 -0.61
CA GLN A 43 9.09 -3.98 -0.40
C GLN A 43 9.40 -4.85 -1.63
N THR A 44 8.39 -5.27 -2.37
CA THR A 44 8.54 -6.09 -3.57
C THR A 44 9.16 -5.28 -4.70
N CYS A 45 10.25 -5.78 -5.30
CA CYS A 45 10.87 -5.12 -6.44
C CYS A 45 10.02 -5.29 -7.71
N PRO A 46 9.63 -4.22 -8.42
CA PRO A 46 8.87 -4.36 -9.67
C PRO A 46 9.65 -5.04 -10.80
N LYS A 47 10.98 -5.10 -10.70
CA LYS A 47 11.86 -5.67 -11.73
C LYS A 47 12.18 -7.15 -11.50
N CYS A 48 12.44 -7.56 -10.26
CA CYS A 48 12.92 -8.91 -9.95
C CYS A 48 12.07 -9.65 -8.89
N SER A 49 10.97 -9.06 -8.44
CA SER A 49 10.03 -9.60 -7.43
C SER A 49 10.62 -9.92 -6.06
N GLU A 50 11.93 -9.72 -5.86
CA GLU A 50 12.60 -9.91 -4.58
C GLU A 50 12.11 -8.89 -3.54
N LYS A 51 11.93 -9.35 -2.31
CA LYS A 51 11.54 -8.47 -1.19
C LYS A 51 12.78 -7.75 -0.66
N ASN A 52 12.67 -6.44 -0.55
CA ASN A 52 13.71 -5.59 -0.01
C ASN A 52 13.10 -4.51 0.89
N LYS A 53 13.57 -4.44 2.12
CA LYS A 53 13.11 -3.43 3.07
C LYS A 53 13.95 -2.16 2.91
N ALA A 54 13.38 -1.17 2.23
CA ALA A 54 13.99 0.16 2.15
C ALA A 54 14.11 0.77 3.55
N GLN A 55 15.30 1.26 3.89
CA GLN A 55 15.57 1.93 5.17
C GLN A 55 15.12 3.40 5.16
N ASP A 56 14.99 3.99 3.97
CA ASP A 56 14.63 5.40 3.77
C ASP A 56 13.64 5.55 2.59
N ARG A 57 13.39 6.78 2.13
CA ARG A 57 12.56 7.12 0.97
C ARG A 57 13.08 6.59 -0.35
N LYS A 58 14.37 6.26 -0.45
CA LYS A 58 14.97 5.63 -1.63
C LYS A 58 14.88 4.11 -1.52
N TYR A 59 14.26 3.50 -2.52
CA TYR A 59 14.23 2.05 -2.71
C TYR A 59 15.38 1.66 -3.63
N LYS A 60 16.29 0.81 -3.14
CA LYS A 60 17.43 0.25 -3.91
C LYS A 60 17.44 -1.26 -3.81
N CYS A 61 17.11 -1.95 -4.89
CA CYS A 61 17.14 -3.42 -4.95
C CYS A 61 18.53 -3.94 -5.34
N LYS A 62 18.84 -5.17 -4.91
CA LYS A 62 20.07 -5.90 -5.29
C LYS A 62 20.18 -6.13 -6.80
N CYS A 63 19.06 -6.15 -7.53
CA CYS A 63 19.03 -6.28 -9.00
C CYS A 63 19.37 -4.99 -9.76
N GLY A 64 19.77 -3.92 -9.04
CA GLY A 64 20.12 -2.62 -9.60
C GLY A 64 18.93 -1.67 -9.82
N PHE A 65 17.72 -2.06 -9.45
CA PHE A 65 16.56 -1.17 -9.55
C PHE A 65 16.55 -0.10 -8.43
N GLU A 66 16.48 1.17 -8.81
CA GLU A 66 16.40 2.30 -7.88
C GLU A 66 15.22 3.22 -8.20
N LYS A 67 14.40 3.55 -7.18
CA LYS A 67 13.32 4.53 -7.29
C LYS A 67 12.89 5.07 -5.92
N HIS A 68 11.94 6.01 -5.86
CA HIS A 68 11.30 6.39 -4.61
C HIS A 68 10.41 5.26 -4.09
N ARG A 69 10.43 5.00 -2.78
CA ARG A 69 9.69 3.93 -2.11
C ARG A 69 8.18 4.01 -2.36
N ASP A 70 7.62 5.22 -2.32
CA ASP A 70 6.17 5.42 -2.56
C ASP A 70 5.77 5.12 -4.00
N LEU A 71 6.68 5.39 -4.97
CA LEU A 71 6.44 5.03 -6.37
C LEU A 71 6.46 3.51 -6.55
N VAL A 72 7.35 2.80 -5.84
CA VAL A 72 7.36 1.33 -5.83
C VAL A 72 6.06 0.78 -5.25
N GLY A 73 5.58 1.36 -4.13
CA GLY A 73 4.28 1.03 -3.56
C GLY A 73 3.13 1.20 -4.57
N ALA A 74 3.05 2.37 -5.21
CA ALA A 74 2.02 2.66 -6.20
C ALA A 74 2.08 1.73 -7.42
N MET A 75 3.28 1.42 -7.92
CA MET A 75 3.47 0.45 -9.00
C MET A 75 2.93 -0.93 -8.64
N ASN A 76 3.24 -1.41 -7.43
CA ASN A 76 2.80 -2.72 -7.01
C ASN A 76 1.28 -2.76 -6.72
N ILE A 77 0.71 -1.67 -6.19
CA ILE A 77 -0.75 -1.53 -6.01
C ILE A 77 -1.48 -1.62 -7.35
N ARG A 78 -0.95 -1.01 -8.41
CA ARG A 78 -1.54 -1.05 -9.76
C ARG A 78 -1.74 -2.47 -10.30
N TYR A 79 -0.86 -3.40 -9.93
CA TYR A 79 -0.90 -4.79 -10.38
C TYR A 79 -1.37 -5.76 -9.29
N ALA A 80 -1.75 -5.26 -8.11
CA ALA A 80 -2.18 -6.10 -7.01
C ALA A 80 -3.62 -6.61 -7.25
N PRO A 81 -3.93 -7.85 -6.84
CA PRO A 81 -5.29 -8.34 -6.88
C PRO A 81 -6.18 -7.54 -5.92
N VAL A 82 -7.40 -7.27 -6.37
CA VAL A 82 -8.45 -6.65 -5.55
C VAL A 82 -8.88 -7.60 -4.44
N ILE A 83 -9.10 -7.04 -3.25
CA ILE A 83 -9.75 -7.75 -2.15
C ILE A 83 -11.25 -7.57 -2.38
N ASP A 84 -11.81 -8.37 -3.27
CA ASP A 84 -13.26 -8.58 -3.23
C ASP A 84 -13.53 -9.40 -1.96
N GLY A 85 -14.54 -9.01 -1.17
CA GLY A 85 -14.91 -9.66 0.09
C GLY A 85 -15.29 -11.16 0.01
N ASN A 86 -14.91 -11.84 -1.07
CA ASN A 86 -15.15 -13.24 -1.39
C ASN A 86 -13.90 -14.03 -1.83
N SER A 87 -12.69 -13.47 -1.76
CA SER A 87 -11.47 -14.19 -2.16
C SER A 87 -10.61 -14.56 -0.94
N GLN A 88 -10.42 -15.87 -0.80
CA GLN A 88 -9.97 -16.60 0.38
C GLN A 88 -8.62 -16.15 0.95
N SER A 89 -8.55 -16.20 2.27
CA SER A 89 -7.31 -16.39 3.03
C SER A 89 -6.48 -17.50 2.40
N ALA A 90 -5.25 -17.16 2.01
CA ALA A 90 -4.18 -18.14 1.85
C ALA A 90 -3.32 -18.13 3.11
#